data_AF-A0AAV1YQ66-F1
#
_entry.id   AF-A0AAV1YQ66-F1
#
_cell.length_a   1.000
_cell.length_b   1.000
_cell.length_c   1.000
_cell.angle_alpha   90.00
_cell.angle_beta   90.00
_cell.angle_gamma   90.00
#
_symmetry.space_group_name_H-M   'P 1'
#
loop_
_entity.id
_entity.type
_entity.pdbx_description
1 polymer ?
#
loop_
_entity_poly.entity_id
_entity_poly.type
_entity_poly.pdbx_seq_one_letter_code
_entity_poly.pdbx_strand_id
1 'polypeptide(L)'
;MHSIRDPGLGWQRMKGKNVMLCAAYLIEKHDDEIVAFETWANGKPYEQSANVEVLMLVRQIRYYAGWAGRLHGLTIPADGG
;
A
#
# COMPACT_ATOMS: atom_id res chain seq x y z
N MET A 1 8.47 -34.76 -10.24
CA MET A 1 7.87 -33.61 -10.97
C MET A 1 6.87 -32.93 -10.06
N HIS A 2 7.30 -31.93 -9.28
CA HIS A 2 6.42 -31.13 -8.44
C HIS A 2 5.95 -29.92 -9.27
N SER A 3 4.65 -29.85 -9.55
CA SER A 3 4.00 -28.71 -10.20
C SER A 3 4.03 -27.53 -9.23
N ILE A 4 4.84 -26.53 -9.57
CA ILE A 4 4.78 -25.19 -8.97
C ILE A 4 3.42 -24.64 -9.36
N ARG A 5 2.51 -24.51 -8.38
CA ARG A 5 1.26 -23.76 -8.55
C ARG A 5 1.63 -22.36 -9.02
N ASP A 6 1.16 -21.98 -10.20
CA ASP A 6 1.30 -20.61 -10.70
C ASP A 6 0.57 -19.65 -9.74
N PRO A 7 1.26 -18.75 -9.01
CA PRO A 7 0.62 -17.87 -8.03
C PRO A 7 -0.08 -16.65 -8.68
N GLY A 8 -0.02 -16.50 -10.00
CA GLY A 8 -0.09 -15.20 -10.68
C GLY A 8 -1.38 -14.38 -10.60
N LEU A 9 -2.51 -14.95 -10.17
CA LEU A 9 -3.83 -14.29 -10.28
C LEU A 9 -4.46 -13.86 -8.96
N GLY A 10 -3.89 -14.24 -7.81
CA GLY A 10 -4.45 -13.90 -6.49
C GLY A 10 -4.50 -12.40 -6.25
N TRP A 11 -3.38 -11.72 -6.48
CA TRP A 11 -3.25 -10.27 -6.29
C TRP A 11 -4.15 -9.46 -7.23
N GLN A 12 -4.20 -9.84 -8.52
CA GLN A 12 -4.99 -9.13 -9.54
C GLN A 12 -6.51 -9.17 -9.29
N ARG A 13 -6.98 -10.17 -8.53
CA ARG A 13 -8.41 -10.36 -8.22
C ARG A 13 -8.84 -9.67 -6.93
N MET A 14 -7.92 -9.17 -6.11
CA MET A 14 -8.25 -8.53 -4.85
C MET A 14 -8.81 -7.12 -5.05
N LYS A 15 -9.66 -6.70 -4.11
CA LYS A 15 -10.08 -5.30 -4.00
C LYS A 15 -8.93 -4.48 -3.41
N GLY A 16 -8.08 -3.90 -4.28
CA GLY A 16 -6.86 -3.17 -3.89
C GLY A 16 -7.07 -2.13 -2.78
N LYS A 17 -8.16 -1.35 -2.84
CA LYS A 17 -8.56 -0.41 -1.78
C LYS A 17 -8.58 -1.05 -0.39
N ASN A 18 -9.22 -2.21 -0.25
CA ASN A 18 -9.41 -2.86 1.05
C ASN A 18 -8.08 -3.40 1.59
N VAL A 19 -7.23 -3.94 0.72
CA VAL A 19 -5.89 -4.43 1.10
C VAL A 19 -5.04 -3.27 1.61
N MET A 20 -5.04 -2.14 0.92
CA MET A 20 -4.27 -0.96 1.33
C MET A 20 -4.80 -0.33 2.63
N LEU A 21 -6.13 -0.27 2.82
CA LEU A 21 -6.71 0.19 4.10
C LEU A 21 -6.36 -0.77 5.25
N CYS A 22 -6.35 -2.07 4.99
CA CYS A 22 -5.89 -3.06 5.98
C CYS A 22 -4.41 -2.86 6.33
N ALA A 23 -3.56 -2.62 5.33
CA ALA A 23 -2.14 -2.34 5.55
C ALA A 23 -1.94 -1.07 6.40
N ALA A 24 -2.65 0.02 6.11
CA ALA A 24 -2.59 1.24 6.90
C ALA A 24 -3.01 1.00 8.36
N TYR A 25 -4.08 0.23 8.58
CA TYR A 25 -4.53 -0.16 9.92
C TYR A 25 -3.48 -1.00 10.67
N LEU A 26 -2.84 -1.95 9.99
CA LEU A 26 -1.80 -2.78 10.60
C LEU A 26 -0.56 -1.97 10.94
N ILE A 27 -0.17 -1.00 10.11
CA ILE A 27 0.95 -0.11 10.40
C ILE A 27 0.66 0.72 11.66
N GLU A 28 -0.52 1.35 11.75
CA GLU A 28 -0.91 2.10 12.96
C GLU A 28 -1.00 1.21 14.21
N LYS A 29 -1.45 -0.04 14.06
CA LYS A 29 -1.51 -1.00 15.16
C LYS A 29 -0.12 -1.36 15.72
N HIS A 30 0.90 -1.30 14.86
CA HIS A 30 2.29 -1.66 15.19
C HIS A 30 3.22 -0.44 15.17
N ASP A 31 2.69 0.76 15.37
CA ASP A 31 3.42 2.02 15.21
C ASP A 31 4.70 2.07 16.06
N ASP A 32 4.60 1.74 17.35
CA ASP A 32 5.74 1.73 18.27
C ASP A 32 6.91 0.85 17.78
N GLU A 33 6.60 -0.35 17.28
CA GLU A 33 7.60 -1.30 16.76
C GLU A 33 8.25 -0.77 15.48
N ILE A 34 7.44 -0.20 14.58
CA ILE A 34 7.88 0.33 13.29
C ILE A 34 8.74 1.58 13.49
N VAL A 35 8.33 2.50 14.38
CA VAL A 35 9.10 3.70 14.71
C VAL A 35 10.43 3.33 15.35
N ALA A 36 10.44 2.40 16.31
CA ALA A 36 11.67 1.94 16.94
C ALA A 36 12.62 1.32 15.90
N PHE A 37 12.09 0.51 14.99
CA PHE A 37 12.86 -0.08 13.90
C PHE A 37 13.43 0.97 12.95
N GLU A 38 12.63 1.94 12.49
CA GLU A 38 13.05 3.02 11.60
C GLU A 38 14.13 3.89 12.26
N THR A 39 13.94 4.24 13.53
CA THR A 39 14.91 4.98 14.36
C THR A 39 16.24 4.23 14.44
N TRP A 40 16.18 2.93 14.72
CA TRP A 40 17.37 2.10 14.86
C TRP A 40 18.10 1.86 13.53
N ALA A 41 17.36 1.60 12.46
CA ALA A 41 17.92 1.31 11.14
C ALA A 41 18.53 2.54 10.48
N ASN A 42 17.90 3.71 10.62
CA ASN A 42 18.32 4.93 9.94
C ASN A 42 19.08 5.93 10.84
N GLY A 43 19.12 5.72 12.16
CA GLY A 43 19.82 6.57 13.12
C GLY A 43 19.18 7.96 13.32
N LYS A 44 17.94 8.15 12.88
CA LYS A 44 17.19 9.40 13.06
C LYS A 44 16.64 9.50 14.49
N PRO A 45 16.35 10.70 14.99
CA PRO A 45 15.64 10.84 16.27
C PRO A 45 14.28 10.15 16.23
N TYR A 46 13.90 9.50 17.34
CA TYR A 46 12.61 8.81 17.48
C TYR A 46 11.42 9.70 17.07
N GLU A 47 11.42 10.96 17.53
CA GLU A 47 10.37 11.94 17.22
C GLU A 47 10.24 12.23 15.72
N GLN A 48 11.34 12.18 14.96
CA GLN A 48 11.29 12.35 13.51
C GLN A 48 10.66 11.12 12.85
N SER A 49 11.07 9.91 13.25
CA SER A 49 10.50 8.68 12.72
C SER A 49 9.01 8.54 13.06
N ALA A 50 8.60 8.88 14.28
CA ALA A 50 7.20 8.84 14.72
C ALA A 50 6.34 9.90 14.02
N ASN A 51 6.69 11.17 14.18
CA ASN A 51 5.78 12.27 13.84
C ASN A 51 5.85 12.69 12.37
N VAL A 52 6.88 12.25 11.65
CA VAL A 52 7.04 12.57 10.23
C VAL A 52 6.93 11.31 9.39
N GLU A 53 7.78 10.33 9.61
CA GLU A 53 8.00 9.26 8.63
C GLU A 53 6.87 8.23 8.66
N VAL A 54 6.60 7.62 9.81
CA VAL A 54 5.54 6.61 9.93
C VAL A 54 4.16 7.24 9.77
N LEU A 55 3.96 8.45 10.31
CA LEU A 55 2.74 9.22 10.04
C LEU A 55 2.50 9.47 8.54
N MET A 56 3.55 9.86 7.80
CA MET A 56 3.45 10.09 6.35
C MET A 56 3.23 8.80 5.57
N LEU A 57 3.86 7.70 5.97
CA LEU A 57 3.65 6.37 5.39
C LEU A 57 2.17 5.98 5.44
N VAL A 58 1.55 6.07 6.62
CA VAL A 58 0.12 5.74 6.81
C VAL A 58 -0.77 6.63 5.94
N ARG A 59 -0.52 7.94 5.93
CA ARG A 59 -1.27 8.91 5.11
C ARG A 59 -1.16 8.59 3.62
N GLN A 60 0.03 8.23 3.16
CA GLN A 60 0.27 7.95 1.75
C GLN A 60 -0.41 6.66 1.30
N ILE A 61 -0.39 5.60 2.13
CA ILE A 61 -1.12 4.37 1.84
C ILE A 61 -2.63 4.64 1.77
N ARG A 62 -3.19 5.40 2.71
CA ARG A 62 -4.62 5.79 2.69
C ARG A 62 -4.99 6.60 1.45
N TYR A 63 -4.14 7.54 1.06
CA TYR A 63 -4.33 8.34 -0.16
C TYR A 63 -4.42 7.45 -1.40
N TYR A 64 -3.46 6.53 -1.58
CA TYR A 64 -3.47 5.63 -2.73
C TYR A 64 -4.57 4.56 -2.67
N ALA A 65 -5.01 4.15 -1.47
CA ALA A 65 -6.20 3.32 -1.33
C ALA A 65 -7.45 3.98 -1.93
N GLY A 66 -7.57 5.31 -1.79
CA GLY A 66 -8.63 6.11 -2.40
C GLY A 66 -8.58 6.14 -3.94
N TRP A 67 -7.39 5.98 -4.52
CA TRP A 67 -7.17 5.91 -5.97
C TRP A 67 -7.34 4.51 -6.56
N ALA A 68 -7.16 3.45 -5.78
CA ALA A 68 -7.16 2.06 -6.26
C ALA A 68 -8.46 1.66 -7.00
N GLY A 69 -9.59 2.33 -6.75
CA GLY A 69 -10.85 2.10 -7.47
C GLY A 69 -11.19 3.13 -8.54
N ARG A 70 -10.30 4.11 -8.80
CA ARG A 70 -10.54 5.26 -9.70
C ARG A 70 -9.65 5.27 -10.94
N LEU A 71 -8.85 4.22 -11.13
CA LEU A 71 -8.07 4.05 -12.35
C LEU A 71 -9.02 3.54 -13.44
N HIS A 72 -9.34 4.42 -14.39
CA HIS A 72 -10.23 4.13 -15.51
C HIS A 72 -9.48 4.30 -16.83
N GLY A 73 -9.76 3.42 -17.79
CA GLY A 73 -9.25 3.55 -19.15
C GLY A 73 -10.05 4.58 -19.95
N LEU A 74 -9.53 4.91 -21.13
CA LEU A 74 -10.23 5.69 -22.14
C LEU A 74 -10.73 4.75 -23.23
N THR A 75 -11.96 4.96 -23.69
CA THR A 75 -12.51 4.27 -24.87
C THR A 75 -12.41 5.22 -26.06
N ILE A 76 -11.66 4.83 -27.08
CA ILE A 76 -11.55 5.59 -28.34
C ILE A 76 -12.63 5.07 -29.29
N PRO A 77 -13.54 5.92 -29.80
CA PRO A 77 -14.49 5.51 -30.83
C PRO A 77 -13.74 5.11 -32.10
N ALA A 78 -14.06 3.95 -32.67
CA ALA A 78 -13.62 3.62 -34.02
C ALA A 78 -14.58 4.29 -35.02
N ASP A 79 -14.04 4.88 -36.09
CA ASP A 79 -14.87 5.38 -37.19
C ASP A 79 -15.72 4.22 -37.73
N GLY A 80 -17.03 4.32 -37.52
CA GLY A 80 -17.98 3.34 -38.02
C GLY A 80 -18.02 3.42 -39.54
N GLY A 81 -17.64 2.32 -40.20
CA GLY A 81 -17.96 2.11 -41.61
C GLY A 81 -19.45 2.00 -41.84
#